data_AF-A0AB73AE19-F1
#
_entry.id   AF-A0AB73AE19-F1
#
_cell.length_a   1.000
_cell.length_b   1.000
_cell.length_c   1.000
_cell.angle_alpha   90.00
_cell.angle_beta   90.00
_cell.angle_gamma   90.00
#
_symmetry.space_group_name_H-M   'P 1'
#
loop_
_entity.id
_entity.type
_entity.pdbx_description
1 polymer ?
#
loop_
_entity_poly.entity_id
_entity_poly.type
_entity_poly.pdbx_seq_one_letter_code
_entity_poly.pdbx_strand_id
1 'polypeptide(L)'
;MNYQIAEIHLGDVESSNILCEEIARRWNEFEEWHECKENTNDVPKRNIPCLLRVEYKEIATGIVEIGYLTSVWNEYGWTEDYLDNFDKSEFEVTITHWKHINKPKGVEE
;
A
#
# COMPACT_ATOMS: atom_id res chain seq x y z
N MET A 1 -21.14 10.82 -7.23
CA MET A 1 -22.30 10.08 -7.75
C MET A 1 -21.86 8.62 -7.87
N ASN A 2 -22.49 7.67 -7.17
CA ASN A 2 -22.09 6.26 -7.18
C ASN A 2 -22.85 5.52 -8.29
N TYR A 3 -22.35 5.59 -9.52
CA TYR A 3 -22.90 4.82 -10.64
C TYR A 3 -22.51 3.35 -10.52
N GLN A 4 -23.41 2.43 -10.82
CA GLN A 4 -23.02 1.03 -11.00
C GLN A 4 -22.13 0.92 -12.23
N ILE A 5 -21.10 0.05 -12.22
CA ILE A 5 -20.19 -0.14 -13.37
C ILE A 5 -20.96 -0.45 -14.66
N ALA A 6 -22.08 -1.16 -14.53
CA ALA A 6 -22.98 -1.48 -15.64
C ALA A 6 -23.69 -0.25 -16.26
N GLU A 7 -23.79 0.87 -15.55
CA GLU A 7 -24.42 2.10 -16.06
C GLU A 7 -23.46 2.97 -16.87
N ILE A 8 -22.15 2.67 -16.85
CA ILE A 8 -21.11 3.46 -17.51
C ILE A 8 -20.71 2.84 -18.86
N HIS A 9 -20.80 1.52 -19.03
CA HIS A 9 -20.38 0.85 -20.26
C HIS A 9 -21.54 0.64 -21.24
N LEU A 10 -21.71 1.57 -22.17
CA LEU A 10 -22.74 1.54 -23.21
C LEU A 10 -22.28 0.84 -24.50
N GLY A 11 -21.06 0.30 -24.51
CA GLY A 11 -20.49 -0.45 -25.63
C GLY A 11 -19.75 0.40 -26.67
N ASP A 12 -19.62 1.71 -26.46
CA ASP A 12 -18.81 2.62 -27.26
C ASP A 12 -17.48 3.00 -26.57
N VAL A 13 -16.56 3.58 -27.35
CA VAL A 13 -15.20 3.92 -26.91
C VAL A 13 -15.19 4.96 -25.78
N GLU A 14 -16.08 5.95 -25.84
CA GLU A 14 -16.15 7.03 -24.85
C GLU A 14 -16.64 6.49 -23.50
N SER A 15 -17.70 5.67 -23.52
CA SER A 15 -18.22 4.97 -22.36
C SER A 15 -17.19 4.03 -21.70
N SER A 16 -16.32 3.43 -22.52
CA SER A 16 -15.24 2.54 -22.06
C SER A 16 -14.11 3.32 -21.39
N ASN A 17 -13.74 4.47 -21.93
CA ASN A 17 -12.72 5.34 -21.31
C ASN A 17 -13.20 5.90 -19.97
N ILE A 18 -14.46 6.34 -19.88
CA ILE A 18 -15.06 6.80 -18.61
C ILE A 18 -15.10 5.66 -17.59
N LEU A 19 -15.39 4.43 -18.03
CA LEU A 19 -15.31 3.26 -17.15
C LEU A 19 -13.88 3.03 -16.63
N CYS A 20 -12.87 3.10 -17.50
CA CYS A 20 -11.48 2.95 -17.10
C CYS A 20 -11.04 4.04 -16.11
N GLU A 21 -11.43 5.29 -16.34
CA GLU A 21 -11.16 6.41 -15.43
C GLU A 21 -11.86 6.22 -14.08
N GLU A 22 -13.12 5.75 -14.06
CA GLU A 22 -13.86 5.50 -12.83
C GLU A 22 -13.30 4.27 -12.06
N ILE A 23 -12.86 3.23 -12.76
CA ILE A 23 -12.15 2.09 -12.15
C ILE A 23 -10.82 2.57 -11.55
N ALA A 24 -10.04 3.37 -12.27
CA ALA A 24 -8.78 3.92 -11.77
C ALA A 24 -9.02 4.85 -10.58
N ARG A 25 -10.03 5.73 -10.64
CA ARG A 25 -10.42 6.60 -9.54
C ARG A 25 -10.80 5.79 -8.31
N ARG A 26 -11.68 4.79 -8.45
CA ARG A 26 -12.06 3.91 -7.33
C ARG A 26 -10.88 3.13 -6.79
N TRP A 27 -10.05 2.56 -7.66
CA TRP A 27 -8.82 1.87 -7.25
C TRP A 27 -7.91 2.78 -6.42
N ASN A 28 -7.79 4.05 -6.81
CA ASN A 28 -7.01 5.06 -6.10
C ASN A 28 -7.72 5.63 -4.84
N GLU A 29 -9.05 5.59 -4.78
CA GLU A 29 -9.85 6.04 -3.63
C GLU A 29 -10.03 4.96 -2.55
N PHE A 30 -9.83 3.69 -2.89
CA PHE A 30 -10.01 2.56 -1.96
C PHE A 30 -8.84 2.32 -1.01
N GLU A 31 -7.76 3.10 -1.08
CA GLU A 31 -6.58 2.88 -0.25
C GLU A 31 -6.17 4.16 0.47
N GLU A 32 -6.72 4.38 1.69
CA GLU A 32 -6.07 5.26 2.65
C GLU A 32 -4.76 4.60 3.09
N TRP A 33 -3.70 4.98 2.39
CA TRP A 33 -2.35 4.77 2.85
C TRP A 33 -2.08 5.74 3.98
N HIS A 34 -1.74 5.20 5.14
CA HIS A 34 -1.33 5.96 6.31
C HIS A 34 0.16 6.26 6.22
N GLU A 35 0.56 7.50 6.44
CA GLU A 35 1.95 7.91 6.39
C GLU A 35 2.69 7.48 7.68
N CYS A 36 3.85 6.85 7.53
CA CYS A 36 4.72 6.50 8.65
C CYS A 36 5.46 7.75 9.14
N LYS A 37 4.83 8.56 9.99
CA LYS A 37 5.47 9.70 10.67
C LYS A 37 5.98 9.32 12.05
N GLU A 38 7.12 9.88 12.43
CA GLU A 38 7.53 9.87 13.83
C GLU A 38 6.52 10.67 14.69
N ASN A 39 6.24 10.19 15.89
CA ASN A 39 5.37 10.85 16.88
C ASN A 39 3.88 11.00 16.48
N THR A 40 3.35 10.12 15.63
CA THR A 40 1.91 10.03 15.38
C THR A 40 1.24 8.96 16.23
N ASN A 41 -0.01 9.21 16.64
CA ASN A 41 -0.88 8.18 17.23
C ASN A 41 -1.56 7.32 16.15
N ASP A 42 -1.40 7.66 14.87
CA ASP A 42 -1.91 6.91 13.74
C ASP A 42 -1.04 5.68 13.45
N VAL A 43 -1.24 4.65 14.26
CA VAL A 43 -0.53 3.38 14.17
C VAL A 43 -1.48 2.24 13.79
N PRO A 44 -0.99 1.22 13.07
CA PRO A 44 -1.81 0.09 12.70
C PRO A 44 -2.32 -0.69 13.92
N LYS A 45 -3.43 -1.41 13.74
CA LYS A 45 -3.87 -2.39 14.73
C LYS A 45 -2.79 -3.46 14.94
N ARG A 46 -2.49 -3.74 16.22
CA ARG A 46 -1.48 -4.72 16.61
C ARG A 46 -1.80 -6.11 16.05
N ASN A 47 -0.76 -6.83 15.64
CA ASN A 47 -0.82 -8.21 15.17
C ASN A 47 -1.71 -8.44 13.94
N ILE A 48 -2.01 -7.38 13.16
CA ILE A 48 -2.74 -7.47 11.90
C ILE A 48 -1.76 -7.26 10.73
N PRO A 49 -1.76 -8.15 9.71
CA PRO A 49 -0.96 -7.97 8.51
C PRO A 49 -1.26 -6.66 7.78
N CYS A 50 -0.20 -5.94 7.45
CA CYS A 50 -0.23 -4.69 6.70
C CYS A 50 0.65 -4.78 5.45
N LEU A 51 0.28 -4.06 4.40
CA LEU A 51 1.16 -3.78 3.28
C LEU A 51 1.91 -2.49 3.57
N LEU A 52 3.22 -2.53 3.41
CA LEU A 52 4.12 -1.38 3.57
C LEU A 52 4.58 -0.89 2.21
N ARG A 53 4.70 0.43 2.06
CA ARG A 53 5.44 1.07 0.97
C ARG A 53 6.81 1.45 1.48
N VAL A 54 7.84 0.92 0.84
CA VAL A 54 9.23 1.07 1.25
C VAL A 54 10.02 1.75 0.14
N GLU A 55 10.87 2.69 0.53
CA GLU A 55 11.85 3.31 -0.35
C GLU A 55 13.22 2.72 -0.05
N TYR A 56 13.85 2.19 -1.10
CA TYR A 56 15.18 1.64 -1.10
C TYR A 56 16.09 2.64 -1.79
N LYS A 57 17.02 3.22 -1.05
CA LYS A 57 17.99 4.15 -1.60
C LYS A 57 19.35 3.49 -1.62
N GLU A 58 19.86 3.21 -2.82
CA GLU A 58 21.20 2.67 -3.01
C GLU A 58 22.24 3.70 -2.55
N ILE A 59 23.12 3.33 -1.62
CA ILE A 59 24.09 4.25 -1.02
C ILE A 59 25.11 4.73 -2.06
N ALA A 60 25.54 3.86 -2.96
CA ALA A 60 26.59 4.14 -3.94
C ALA A 60 26.15 5.15 -5.01
N THR A 61 24.90 5.06 -5.47
CA THR A 61 24.39 5.84 -6.61
C THR A 61 23.38 6.91 -6.19
N GLY A 62 22.75 6.75 -5.02
CA GLY A 62 21.63 7.57 -4.57
C GLY A 62 20.30 7.28 -5.28
N ILE A 63 20.24 6.25 -6.14
CA ILE A 63 19.02 5.85 -6.83
C ILE A 63 18.00 5.37 -5.80
N VAL A 64 16.75 5.83 -5.93
CA VAL A 64 15.63 5.43 -5.08
C VAL A 64 14.70 4.53 -5.88
N GLU A 65 14.46 3.34 -5.35
CA GLU A 65 13.47 2.39 -5.84
C GLU A 65 12.33 2.25 -4.83
N ILE A 66 11.12 2.01 -5.33
CA ILE A 66 9.93 1.81 -4.50
C ILE A 66 9.60 0.33 -4.52
N GLY A 67 9.45 -0.26 -3.34
CA GLY A 67 8.93 -1.61 -3.20
C GLY A 67 7.78 -1.70 -2.20
N TYR A 68 7.17 -2.88 -2.18
CA TYR A 68 6.06 -3.20 -1.32
C TYR A 68 6.32 -4.52 -0.61
N LEU A 69 6.11 -4.55 0.71
CA LEU A 69 6.30 -5.75 1.51
C LEU A 69 5.23 -5.89 2.57
N THR A 70 5.05 -7.10 3.08
CA THR A 70 4.09 -7.39 4.14
C THR A 70 4.78 -7.42 5.50
N SER A 71 4.22 -6.75 6.49
CA SER A 71 4.72 -6.79 7.87
C SER A 71 3.58 -6.66 8.88
N VAL A 72 3.89 -6.86 10.15
CA VAL A 72 2.95 -6.78 11.27
C VAL A 72 3.45 -5.74 12.28
N TRP A 73 2.54 -4.94 12.84
CA TRP A 73 2.86 -3.98 13.90
C TRP A 73 2.66 -4.64 15.28
N ASN A 74 3.68 -4.58 16.14
CA ASN A 74 3.67 -5.13 17.50
C ASN A 74 3.88 -4.03 18.57
N GLU A 75 4.24 -4.41 19.80
CA GLU A 75 4.49 -3.45 20.88
C GLU A 75 5.78 -2.63 20.73
N TYR A 76 6.73 -3.11 19.93
CA TYR A 76 8.03 -2.49 19.63
C TYR A 76 8.08 -1.81 18.26
N GLY A 77 7.08 -1.99 17.40
CA GLY A 77 6.99 -1.40 16.07
C GLY A 77 6.74 -2.44 14.97
N TRP A 78 7.24 -2.17 13.75
CA TRP A 78 7.17 -3.13 12.65
C TRP A 78 8.05 -4.35 12.93
N THR A 79 7.53 -5.56 12.71
CA THR A 79 8.32 -6.78 12.83
C THR A 79 9.48 -6.77 11.81
N GLU A 80 10.71 -6.90 12.30
CA GLU A 80 11.95 -6.82 11.51
C GLU A 80 12.16 -8.02 10.58
N ASP A 81 11.47 -9.15 10.81
CA ASP A 81 11.65 -10.43 10.10
C ASP A 81 11.62 -10.31 8.55
N TYR A 82 10.93 -9.31 7.99
CA TYR A 82 10.88 -9.05 6.54
C TYR A 82 11.73 -7.85 6.09
N LEU A 83 12.22 -7.04 7.03
CA LEU A 83 13.08 -5.86 6.80
C LEU A 83 14.57 -6.20 6.88
N ASP A 84 14.93 -7.35 7.45
CA ASP A 84 16.33 -7.79 7.61
C ASP A 84 16.91 -8.53 6.39
N ASN A 85 16.13 -8.72 5.32
CA ASN A 85 16.61 -9.33 4.08
C ASN A 85 17.42 -8.39 3.17
N PHE A 86 17.64 -7.15 3.59
CA PHE A 86 18.35 -6.14 2.80
C PHE A 86 19.75 -5.89 3.36
N ASP A 87 20.73 -5.78 2.47
CA ASP A 87 22.07 -5.41 2.86
C ASP A 87 22.10 -3.94 3.29
N LYS A 88 22.09 -3.70 4.60
CA LYS A 88 22.14 -2.37 5.22
C LYS A 88 23.46 -1.63 4.91
N SER A 89 24.47 -2.30 4.33
CA SER A 89 25.68 -1.67 3.83
C SER A 89 25.56 -1.14 2.40
N GLU A 90 24.58 -1.62 1.63
CA GLU A 90 24.32 -1.22 0.25
C GLU A 90 23.10 -0.29 0.13
N PHE A 91 22.10 -0.43 1.00
CA PHE A 91 20.84 0.31 0.91
C PHE A 91 20.43 0.99 2.22
N GLU A 92 19.95 2.23 2.10
CA GLU A 92 19.13 2.90 3.11
C GLU A 92 17.65 2.54 2.86
N VAL A 93 16.98 1.98 3.86
CA VAL A 93 15.59 1.51 3.74
C VAL A 93 14.68 2.37 4.61
N THR A 94 13.65 2.98 4.00
CA THR A 94 12.68 3.82 4.71
C THR A 94 11.25 3.33 4.45
N ILE A 95 10.51 3.01 5.51
CA ILE A 95 9.08 2.74 5.41
C ILE A 95 8.35 4.09 5.37
N THR A 96 7.63 4.34 4.30
CA THR A 96 6.96 5.64 4.07
C THR A 96 5.48 5.60 4.38
N HIS A 97 4.82 4.48 4.06
CA HIS A 97 3.38 4.34 4.26
C HIS A 97 3.00 2.91 4.63
N TRP A 98 1.83 2.75 5.22
CA TRP A 98 1.21 1.47 5.53
C TRP A 98 -0.28 1.46 5.21
N LYS A 99 -0.83 0.28 4.97
CA LYS A 99 -2.29 0.03 4.94
C LYS A 99 -2.59 -1.38 5.39
N HIS A 100 -3.80 -1.61 5.90
CA HIS A 100 -4.24 -2.97 6.21
C HIS A 100 -4.43 -3.81 4.93
N ILE A 101 -4.04 -5.09 4.99
CA ILE A 101 -4.36 -6.04 3.93
C ILE A 101 -5.81 -6.50 4.14
N ASN A 102 -6.70 -6.07 3.25
CA ASN A 102 -8.08 -6.54 3.27
C ASN A 102 -8.10 -8.04 2.92
N LYS A 103 -8.69 -8.87 3.78
CA LYS A 103 -8.97 -10.28 3.45
C LYS A 103 -9.91 -10.32 2.23
N PRO A 104 -9.75 -11.32 1.33
CA PRO A 104 -10.75 -11.57 0.30
C PRO A 104 -12.12 -11.78 0.94
N LYS A 105 -13.16 -11.21 0.35
CA LYS A 105 -14.54 -11.43 0.81
C LYS A 105 -14.86 -12.93 0.77
N GLY A 106 -15.33 -13.49 1.89
CA GLY A 106 -15.78 -14.89 1.98
C GLY A 106 -14.81 -15.87 2.66
N VAL A 107 -13.68 -15.40 3.21
CA VAL A 107 -12.81 -16.20 4.08
C VAL A 107 -13.21 -15.94 5.53
N GLU A 108 -13.85 -16.92 6.19
CA GLU A 108 -14.17 -16.86 7.63
C GLU A 108 -12.89 -16.91 8.50
N GLU A 109 -13.01 -16.46 9.76
CA GLU A 109 -11.89 -16.34 10.73
C GLU A 109 -11.34 -17.68 11.24
#